data_AF-A0A9N8KN73-F1
#
_entry.id   AF-A0A9N8KN73-F1
#
_cell.length_a   1.000
_cell.length_b   1.000
_cell.length_c   1.000
_cell.angle_alpha   90.00
_cell.angle_beta   90.00
_cell.angle_gamma   90.00
#
_symmetry.space_group_name_H-M   'P 1'
#
loop_
_entity.id
_entity.type
_entity.pdbx_description
1 polymer ?
#
loop_
_entity_poly.entity_id
_entity_poly.type
_entity_poly.pdbx_seq_one_letter_code
_entity_poly.pdbx_strand_id
1 'polypeptide(L)'
;MSSFKNLILAYLVLSVGVSAAPKKTKFNWHDTKYMLAFGDSYTYVQGTAGHVNSTFTGDYFDFSFTENELLNNKIVQNQGGPNWAEYLTGCGVKPDLTSPLSCKTQLWDFAFGGADISIK
;
A
#
# COMPACT_ATOMS: atom_id res chain seq x y z
N MET A 1 18.72 11.66 -78.77
CA MET A 1 18.84 10.31 -78.12
C MET A 1 20.13 10.35 -77.32
N SER A 2 20.21 10.22 -76.00
CA SER A 2 19.44 9.46 -75.02
C SER A 2 19.41 10.21 -73.67
N SER A 3 18.31 10.08 -72.94
CA SER A 3 17.98 10.79 -71.70
C SER A 3 18.61 10.09 -70.49
N PHE A 4 19.47 10.79 -69.75
CA PHE A 4 19.93 10.35 -68.43
C PHE A 4 18.81 10.60 -67.42
N LYS A 5 18.10 9.54 -67.02
CA LYS A 5 17.12 9.59 -65.93
C LYS A 5 17.85 9.48 -64.60
N ASN A 6 17.84 10.58 -63.84
CA ASN A 6 18.25 10.64 -62.44
C ASN A 6 17.42 9.65 -61.60
N LEU A 7 18.04 8.59 -61.07
CA LEU A 7 17.48 7.83 -59.96
C LEU A 7 17.95 8.45 -58.65
N ILE A 8 17.10 9.27 -58.02
CA ILE A 8 17.27 9.66 -56.62
C ILE A 8 16.62 8.56 -55.78
N LEU A 9 17.43 7.68 -55.18
CA LEU A 9 16.98 6.76 -54.14
C LEU A 9 16.76 7.58 -52.86
N ALA A 10 15.50 7.92 -52.57
CA ALA A 10 15.12 8.45 -51.26
C ALA A 10 15.06 7.30 -50.25
N TYR A 11 16.11 7.11 -49.46
CA TYR A 11 16.08 6.21 -48.31
C TYR A 11 15.28 6.87 -47.17
N LEU A 12 14.04 6.41 -46.97
CA LEU A 12 13.27 6.74 -45.76
C LEU A 12 13.84 5.91 -44.60
N VAL A 13 14.68 6.52 -43.77
CA VAL A 13 15.12 5.90 -42.52
C VAL A 13 13.96 5.99 -41.52
N LEU A 14 13.18 4.92 -41.41
CA LEU A 14 12.25 4.73 -40.30
C LEU A 14 13.09 4.54 -39.03
N SER A 15 13.34 5.63 -38.30
CA SER A 15 13.90 5.55 -36.96
C SER A 15 12.85 4.91 -36.05
N VAL A 16 12.90 3.58 -35.93
CA VAL A 16 12.17 2.86 -34.89
C VAL A 16 12.76 3.36 -33.57
N GLY A 17 12.03 4.25 -32.90
CA GLY A 17 12.42 4.75 -31.58
C GLY A 17 12.53 3.55 -30.64
N VAL A 18 13.75 3.19 -30.26
CA VAL A 18 13.98 2.22 -29.19
C VAL A 18 13.47 2.89 -27.92
N SER A 19 12.25 2.54 -27.49
CA SER A 19 11.75 2.93 -26.18
C SER A 19 12.71 2.37 -25.13
N ALA A 20 13.48 3.26 -24.51
CA ALA A 20 14.33 2.90 -23.39
C ALA A 20 13.45 2.20 -22.35
N ALA A 21 13.88 1.01 -21.90
CA ALA A 21 13.18 0.31 -20.84
C ALA A 21 13.01 1.26 -19.65
N PRO A 22 11.80 1.35 -19.05
CA PRO A 22 11.58 2.24 -17.92
C PRO A 22 12.63 1.94 -16.85
N LYS A 23 13.38 2.98 -16.43
CA LYS A 23 14.35 2.83 -15.34
C LYS A 23 13.60 2.27 -14.15
N LYS A 24 14.06 1.13 -13.62
CA LYS A 24 13.54 0.58 -12.37
C LYS A 24 13.69 1.66 -11.30
N THR A 25 12.57 2.22 -10.86
CA THR A 25 12.54 3.16 -9.75
C THR A 25 12.93 2.39 -8.49
N LYS A 26 13.83 2.96 -7.70
CA LYS A 26 14.16 2.40 -6.39
C LYS A 26 13.01 2.73 -5.43
N PHE A 27 12.75 1.83 -4.51
CA PHE A 27 11.85 2.10 -3.41
C PHE A 27 12.32 3.33 -2.62
N ASN A 28 11.39 4.23 -2.32
CA ASN A 28 11.61 5.38 -1.44
C ASN A 28 10.47 5.45 -0.42
N TRP A 29 10.82 5.24 0.85
CA TRP A 29 9.84 5.31 1.94
C TRP A 29 9.06 6.62 1.95
N HIS A 30 9.70 7.74 1.66
CA HIS A 30 9.09 9.08 1.73
C HIS A 30 7.95 9.29 0.73
N ASP A 31 7.90 8.50 -0.34
CA ASP A 31 6.86 8.57 -1.37
C ASP A 31 5.67 7.64 -1.06
N THR A 32 5.78 6.80 -0.03
CA THR A 32 4.77 5.80 0.34
C THR A 32 3.55 6.46 0.98
N LYS A 33 2.37 6.20 0.41
CA LYS A 33 1.08 6.76 0.86
C LYS A 33 0.27 5.82 1.75
N TYR A 34 0.41 4.53 1.51
CA TYR A 34 -0.36 3.49 2.20
C TYR A 34 0.59 2.39 2.64
N MET A 35 0.45 1.95 3.87
CA MET A 35 1.03 0.71 4.37
C MET A 35 -0.11 -0.24 4.68
N LEU A 36 -0.13 -1.39 3.99
CA LEU A 36 -1.06 -2.47 4.26
C LEU A 36 -0.29 -3.50 5.09
N ALA A 37 -0.74 -3.75 6.31
CA ALA A 37 -0.09 -4.67 7.24
C ALA A 37 -0.91 -5.96 7.36
N PHE A 38 -0.22 -7.10 7.35
CA PHE A 38 -0.78 -8.43 7.60
C PHE A 38 0.14 -9.14 8.58
N GLY A 39 -0.42 -9.97 9.45
CA GLY A 39 0.37 -10.69 10.44
C GLY A 39 -0.46 -11.12 11.63
N ASP A 40 0.22 -11.28 12.75
CA ASP A 40 -0.34 -11.79 14.01
C ASP A 40 -0.41 -10.69 15.09
N SER A 41 -0.45 -11.12 16.35
CA SER A 41 -0.45 -10.24 17.53
C SER A 41 0.73 -9.25 17.61
N TYR A 42 1.84 -9.49 16.89
CA TYR A 42 2.98 -8.59 16.87
C TYR A 42 2.79 -7.38 15.95
N THR A 43 1.80 -7.42 15.05
CA THR A 43 1.53 -6.34 14.09
C THR A 43 0.15 -5.71 14.30
N TYR A 44 -0.78 -6.46 14.90
CA TYR A 44 -2.14 -6.00 15.18
C TYR A 44 -2.17 -4.62 15.84
N VAL A 45 -3.05 -3.76 15.29
CA VAL A 45 -3.43 -2.45 15.83
C VAL A 45 -4.91 -2.44 16.20
N GLN A 46 -5.27 -1.89 17.36
CA GLN A 46 -6.68 -1.80 17.75
C GLN A 46 -7.44 -0.83 16.84
N GLY A 47 -8.57 -1.29 16.30
CA GLY A 47 -9.54 -0.43 15.61
C GLY A 47 -10.85 -0.29 16.37
N THR A 48 -11.66 0.70 15.99
CA THR A 48 -13.04 0.88 16.50
C THR A 48 -14.05 -0.13 15.96
N ALA A 49 -13.74 -0.80 14.84
CA ALA A 49 -14.60 -1.76 14.16
C ALA A 49 -14.03 -3.20 14.16
N GLY A 50 -12.92 -3.43 14.88
CA GLY A 50 -12.30 -4.73 15.05
C GLY A 50 -12.59 -5.33 16.43
N HIS A 51 -12.10 -6.53 16.66
CA HIS A 51 -12.19 -7.19 17.96
C HIS A 51 -11.19 -6.55 18.94
N VAL A 52 -11.68 -6.25 20.14
CA VAL A 52 -10.84 -5.67 21.19
C VAL A 52 -9.67 -6.61 21.51
N ASN A 53 -8.46 -6.06 21.57
CA ASN A 53 -7.21 -6.78 21.79
C ASN A 53 -6.90 -7.86 20.75
N SER A 54 -7.45 -7.76 19.54
CA SER A 54 -7.26 -8.77 18.50
C SER A 54 -7.11 -8.21 17.09
N THR A 55 -7.96 -7.26 16.65
CA THR A 55 -7.92 -6.73 15.27
C THR A 55 -8.20 -5.24 15.09
N PHE A 56 -7.76 -4.71 13.95
CA PHE A 56 -8.15 -3.39 13.47
C PHE A 56 -9.55 -3.39 12.85
N THR A 57 -9.78 -4.22 11.82
CA THR A 57 -11.07 -4.38 11.13
C THR A 57 -11.23 -5.81 10.63
N GLY A 58 -12.41 -6.39 10.81
CA GLY A 58 -12.66 -7.80 10.51
C GLY A 58 -11.66 -8.75 11.18
N ASP A 59 -11.80 -10.06 10.93
CA ASP A 59 -10.79 -11.08 11.21
C ASP A 59 -11.12 -12.41 10.50
N TYR A 60 -10.48 -13.50 10.92
CA TYR A 60 -10.77 -14.85 10.40
C TYR A 60 -12.18 -15.37 10.75
N PHE A 61 -12.80 -14.87 11.80
CA PHE A 61 -14.15 -15.24 12.22
C PHE A 61 -15.23 -14.35 11.56
N ASP A 62 -14.89 -13.10 11.24
CA ASP A 62 -15.71 -12.19 10.43
C ASP A 62 -14.86 -11.44 9.39
N PHE A 63 -14.70 -12.05 8.22
CA PHE A 63 -13.87 -11.51 7.14
C PHE A 63 -14.48 -10.27 6.45
N SER A 64 -15.79 -10.06 6.62
CA SER A 64 -16.53 -9.09 5.81
C SER A 64 -16.59 -7.73 6.47
N PHE A 65 -16.21 -6.70 5.72
CA PHE A 65 -16.45 -5.31 6.07
C PHE A 65 -16.85 -4.53 4.81
N THR A 66 -17.68 -3.53 5.00
CA THR A 66 -18.05 -2.58 3.95
C THR A 66 -16.95 -1.54 3.76
N GLU A 67 -16.95 -0.88 2.60
CA GLU A 67 -16.08 0.29 2.36
C GLU A 67 -16.30 1.37 3.42
N ASN A 68 -17.56 1.60 3.81
CA ASN A 68 -17.90 2.60 4.82
C ASN A 68 -17.34 2.22 6.21
N GLU A 69 -17.39 0.94 6.60
CA GLU A 69 -16.76 0.48 7.84
C GLU A 69 -15.26 0.64 7.79
N LEU A 70 -14.60 0.22 6.71
CA LEU A 70 -13.16 0.37 6.54
C LEU A 70 -12.74 1.85 6.65
N LEU A 71 -13.37 2.74 5.89
CA LEU A 71 -12.98 4.15 5.79
C LEU A 71 -13.31 4.97 7.05
N ASN A 72 -14.30 4.56 7.84
CA ASN A 72 -14.64 5.24 9.10
C ASN A 72 -13.99 4.60 10.33
N ASN A 73 -13.37 3.44 10.19
CA ASN A 73 -12.66 2.80 11.28
C ASN A 73 -11.45 3.65 11.72
N LYS A 74 -11.27 3.79 13.03
CA LYS A 74 -10.19 4.58 13.62
C LYS A 74 -9.27 3.68 14.42
N ILE A 75 -7.98 3.99 14.37
CA ILE A 75 -6.97 3.42 15.25
C ILE A 75 -7.24 3.93 16.66
N VAL A 76 -7.33 3.00 17.61
CA VAL A 76 -7.58 3.29 19.02
C VAL A 76 -6.26 3.13 19.76
N GLN A 77 -5.70 4.24 20.25
CA GLN A 77 -4.49 4.20 21.05
C GLN A 77 -4.82 4.34 22.53
N ASN A 78 -5.16 3.22 23.19
CA ASN A 78 -5.65 3.22 24.56
C ASN A 78 -4.93 2.30 25.56
N GLN A 79 -4.14 1.29 25.13
CA GLN A 79 -3.41 0.39 26.05
C GLN A 79 -2.12 -0.18 25.44
N GLY A 80 -1.04 -0.25 26.22
CA GLY A 80 0.22 -0.93 25.83
C GLY A 80 1.18 -0.12 24.95
N GLY A 81 0.71 0.99 24.38
CA GLY A 81 1.50 1.87 23.51
C GLY A 81 1.46 1.46 22.04
N PRO A 82 2.05 2.28 21.14
CA PRO A 82 1.94 2.04 19.70
C PRO A 82 2.68 0.80 19.24
N ASN A 83 2.07 0.08 18.30
CA ASN A 83 2.70 -1.00 17.54
C ASN A 83 3.83 -0.45 16.65
N TRP A 84 4.76 -1.31 16.24
CA TRP A 84 5.83 -0.95 15.30
C TRP A 84 5.29 -0.38 13.98
N ALA A 85 4.14 -0.86 13.49
CA ALA A 85 3.49 -0.36 12.29
C ALA A 85 2.98 1.08 12.46
N GLU A 86 2.46 1.42 13.64
CA GLU A 86 2.06 2.79 13.99
C GLU A 86 3.28 3.71 14.02
N TYR A 87 4.40 3.27 14.63
CA TYR A 87 5.64 4.05 14.64
C TYR A 87 6.23 4.26 13.24
N LEU A 88 6.22 3.21 12.40
CA LEU A 88 6.77 3.28 11.06
C LEU A 88 6.02 4.29 10.18
N THR A 89 4.69 4.32 10.29
CA THR A 89 3.82 5.24 9.53
C THR A 89 3.65 6.62 10.20
N GLY A 90 3.88 6.70 11.51
CA GLY A 90 3.51 7.84 12.34
C GLY A 90 1.99 7.98 12.56
N CYS A 91 1.20 6.98 12.17
CA CYS A 91 -0.25 6.98 12.25
C CYS A 91 -0.71 6.24 13.52
N GLY A 92 -1.52 6.86 14.37
CA GLY A 92 -2.00 6.22 15.62
C GLY A 92 -1.05 6.28 16.82
N VAL A 93 0.13 6.91 16.68
CA VAL A 93 1.17 6.92 17.73
C VAL A 93 0.84 7.73 18.98
N LYS A 94 -0.18 8.60 18.93
CA LYS A 94 -0.60 9.43 20.06
C LYS A 94 -1.85 8.82 20.68
N PRO A 95 -2.03 8.95 22.01
CA PRO A 95 -3.29 8.59 22.66
C PRO A 95 -4.47 9.25 21.97
N ASP A 96 -5.64 8.60 22.02
CA ASP A 96 -6.92 8.95 21.34
C ASP A 96 -7.16 8.20 20.03
N LEU A 97 -8.26 8.53 19.34
CA LEU A 97 -8.69 7.97 18.07
C LEU A 97 -7.99 8.66 16.90
N THR A 98 -7.31 7.88 16.06
CA THR A 98 -6.69 8.38 14.83
C THR A 98 -7.39 7.79 13.60
N SER A 99 -7.85 8.64 12.68
CA SER A 99 -8.33 8.17 11.37
C SER A 99 -7.14 7.93 10.44
N PRO A 100 -6.99 6.73 9.83
CA PRO A 100 -5.95 6.47 8.83
C PRO A 100 -5.92 7.48 7.70
N LEU A 101 -7.10 7.98 7.29
CA LEU A 101 -7.25 8.97 6.22
C LEU A 101 -6.59 10.31 6.52
N SER A 102 -6.40 10.64 7.80
CA SER A 102 -5.72 11.86 8.24
C SER A 102 -4.20 11.76 8.27
N CYS A 103 -3.65 10.56 8.12
CA CYS A 103 -2.22 10.30 8.22
C CYS A 103 -1.48 10.58 6.89
N LYS A 104 -0.24 11.06 6.97
CA LYS A 104 0.64 11.25 5.80
C LYS A 104 0.90 9.93 5.07
N THR A 105 1.17 8.90 5.84
CA THR A 105 1.22 7.50 5.39
C THR A 105 0.11 6.77 6.14
N GLN A 106 -0.92 6.37 5.43
CA GLN A 106 -2.09 5.72 6.03
C GLN A 106 -1.74 4.29 6.40
N LEU A 107 -2.06 3.90 7.62
CA LEU A 107 -1.92 2.53 8.09
C LEU A 107 -3.25 1.80 7.96
N TRP A 108 -3.24 0.72 7.17
CA TRP A 108 -4.34 -0.20 7.00
C TRP A 108 -3.90 -1.56 7.52
N ASP A 109 -4.24 -1.85 8.77
CA ASP A 109 -3.85 -3.08 9.45
C ASP A 109 -4.92 -4.18 9.25
N PHE A 110 -4.49 -5.34 8.80
CA PHE A 110 -5.29 -6.55 8.62
C PHE A 110 -4.67 -7.72 9.39
N ALA A 111 -3.76 -7.43 10.33
CA ALA A 111 -3.24 -8.43 11.24
C ALA A 111 -4.30 -8.82 12.28
N PHE A 112 -4.26 -10.07 12.74
CA PHE A 112 -5.12 -10.54 13.81
C PHE A 112 -4.39 -11.43 14.80
N GLY A 113 -4.73 -11.31 16.08
CA GLY A 113 -4.12 -12.11 17.14
C GLY A 113 -4.22 -13.61 16.88
N GLY A 114 -3.07 -14.30 16.85
CA GLY A 114 -3.02 -15.75 16.61
C GLY A 114 -3.10 -16.17 15.14
N ALA A 115 -2.94 -15.23 14.19
CA ALA A 115 -2.76 -15.59 12.79
C ALA A 115 -1.56 -16.51 12.61
N ASP A 116 -1.71 -17.51 11.74
CA ASP A 116 -0.66 -18.44 11.33
C ASP A 116 -0.52 -18.44 9.81
N ILE A 117 0.60 -18.95 9.31
CA ILE A 117 0.84 -19.11 7.88
C ILE A 117 0.13 -20.35 7.36
N SER A 118 -0.54 -20.21 6.21
CA SER A 118 -1.04 -21.38 5.49
C SER A 118 0.13 -22.13 4.85
N ILE A 119 0.26 -23.42 5.14
CA ILE A 119 1.32 -24.30 4.59
C ILE A 119 0.93 -24.95 3.25
N LYS A 120 -0.03 -24.37 2.52
CA LYS A 120 -0.45 -24.91 1.20
C LYS A 120 0.47 -24.46 0.08
#